data_AF-A0A7V4AX23-F1
#
_entry.id   AF-A0A7V4AX23-F1
#
_cell.length_a   1.000
_cell.length_b   1.000
_cell.length_c   1.000
_cell.angle_alpha   90.00
_cell.angle_beta   90.00
_cell.angle_gamma   90.00
#
_symmetry.space_group_name_H-M   'P 1'
#
loop_
_entity.id
_entity.type
_entity.pdbx_description
1 polymer ?
#
loop_
_entity_poly.entity_id
_entity_poly.type
_entity_poly.pdbx_seq_one_letter_code
_entity_poly.pdbx_strand_id
1 'polypeptide(L)'
;QVVAMPYENATMIGCTDDDYYGDLDNVTATHDEVEYLLQAIERVFPPIRRARIMRVMAGVRPTLYQWKPYEDDLSREYEIYDHKELHGVDGLLSAAGGKLAMYRLMSEHATDAVCRKLGVQAGCRTHIEPLPGGEEAVDEDAVAAEYGAPGYVVRRLAYRHGARCRRVLDMIRENPALGTLVCRCEPVTEAEIRYAIRHEMARTLDDLRRRTRTGSGPCQGARCNFQAAAILADELNLPPERALAMSAEFLQQRWKGKAPVLNGDSLAQEELNQAIYNLAGNYPEVAP
;
A
#
# COMPACT_ATOMS: atom_id res chain seq x y z
N GLN A 1 -11.87 13.00 -13.98
CA GLN A 1 -11.94 11.83 -14.91
C GLN A 1 -11.97 10.53 -14.10
N VAL A 2 -12.86 9.58 -14.44
CA VAL A 2 -12.90 8.25 -13.81
C VAL A 2 -12.19 7.23 -14.71
N VAL A 3 -11.33 6.42 -14.10
CA VAL A 3 -10.47 5.40 -14.72
C VAL A 3 -10.75 4.06 -14.05
N ALA A 4 -10.84 3.01 -14.87
CA ALA A 4 -10.80 1.63 -14.41
C ALA A 4 -9.50 1.00 -14.90
N MET A 5 -8.65 0.52 -13.98
CA MET A 5 -7.38 -0.10 -14.33
C MET A 5 -7.19 -1.47 -13.67
N PRO A 6 -6.60 -2.44 -14.38
CA PRO A 6 -6.13 -3.67 -13.77
C PRO A 6 -5.17 -3.35 -12.62
N TYR A 7 -5.40 -3.95 -11.47
CA TYR A 7 -4.57 -3.81 -10.29
C TYR A 7 -4.39 -5.18 -9.65
N GLU A 8 -3.33 -5.87 -10.07
CA GLU A 8 -3.00 -7.21 -9.61
C GLU A 8 -4.16 -8.19 -9.87
N ASN A 9 -4.73 -8.78 -8.82
CA ASN A 9 -5.88 -9.71 -8.90
C ASN A 9 -7.25 -8.99 -8.89
N ALA A 10 -7.27 -7.67 -9.02
CA ALA A 10 -8.47 -6.85 -8.94
C ALA A 10 -8.51 -5.77 -10.03
N THR A 11 -9.61 -5.04 -10.09
CA THR A 11 -9.72 -3.80 -10.87
C THR A 11 -9.90 -2.65 -9.89
N MET A 12 -9.13 -1.59 -10.09
CA MET A 12 -9.23 -0.37 -9.31
C MET A 12 -9.99 0.67 -10.12
N ILE A 13 -11.02 1.25 -9.51
CA ILE A 13 -11.85 2.30 -10.10
C ILE A 13 -11.67 3.57 -9.27
N GLY A 14 -11.41 4.68 -9.93
CA GLY A 14 -11.21 5.97 -9.27
C GLY A 14 -10.96 7.08 -10.28
N CYS A 15 -10.85 8.34 -9.87
CA CYS A 15 -10.95 8.82 -8.51
C CYS A 15 -12.08 9.85 -8.38
N THR A 16 -12.43 10.18 -7.15
CA THR A 16 -13.21 11.35 -6.76
C THR A 16 -12.28 12.55 -6.51
N ASP A 17 -12.85 13.75 -6.51
CA ASP A 17 -12.18 15.00 -6.16
C ASP A 17 -13.16 15.81 -5.33
N ASP A 18 -13.02 15.72 -4.01
CA ASP A 18 -13.83 16.42 -3.03
C ASP A 18 -12.90 17.14 -2.05
N ASP A 19 -13.28 18.35 -1.66
CA ASP A 19 -12.62 19.10 -0.60
C ASP A 19 -12.64 18.34 0.73
N TYR A 20 -11.52 18.35 1.45
CA TYR A 20 -11.40 17.67 2.74
C TYR A 20 -10.77 18.56 3.81
N TYR A 21 -11.50 18.77 4.89
CA TYR A 21 -11.10 19.62 6.03
C TYR A 21 -11.02 18.84 7.36
N GLY A 22 -11.11 17.51 7.29
CA GLY A 22 -11.11 16.62 8.45
C GLY A 22 -9.72 16.17 8.89
N ASP A 23 -9.71 15.16 9.77
CA ASP A 23 -8.48 14.50 10.22
C ASP A 23 -7.82 13.71 9.08
N LEU A 24 -6.57 14.05 8.75
CA LEU A 24 -5.80 13.42 7.68
C LEU A 24 -5.35 11.99 8.04
N ASP A 25 -5.33 11.63 9.33
CA ASP A 25 -5.02 10.27 9.78
C ASP A 25 -6.25 9.35 9.71
N ASN A 26 -7.44 9.91 9.47
CA ASN A 26 -8.71 9.17 9.46
C ASN A 26 -9.61 9.49 8.26
N VAL A 27 -9.02 9.50 7.06
CA VAL A 27 -9.77 9.71 5.81
C VAL A 27 -10.59 8.46 5.46
N THR A 28 -11.89 8.63 5.26
CA THR A 28 -12.82 7.56 4.90
C THR A 28 -13.60 7.93 3.64
N ALA A 29 -13.79 6.96 2.74
CA ALA A 29 -14.66 7.16 1.59
C ALA A 29 -16.13 7.07 2.00
N THR A 30 -16.98 7.83 1.33
CA THR A 30 -18.43 7.86 1.54
C THR A 30 -19.16 6.91 0.58
N HIS A 31 -20.41 6.57 0.90
CA HIS A 31 -21.26 5.81 -0.03
C HIS A 31 -21.54 6.60 -1.32
N ASP A 32 -21.65 7.92 -1.24
CA ASP A 32 -21.92 8.79 -2.39
C ASP A 32 -20.75 8.79 -3.37
N GLU A 33 -19.50 8.82 -2.88
CA GLU A 33 -18.31 8.66 -3.72
C GLU A 33 -18.28 7.30 -4.43
N VAL A 34 -18.67 6.23 -3.76
CA VAL A 34 -18.78 4.89 -4.38
C VAL A 34 -19.82 4.89 -5.48
N GLU A 35 -21.01 5.43 -5.20
CA GLU A 35 -22.11 5.49 -6.16
C GLU A 35 -21.74 6.37 -7.38
N TYR A 36 -21.07 7.49 -7.16
CA TYR A 36 -20.52 8.34 -8.23
C TYR A 36 -19.61 7.55 -9.18
N LEU A 37 -18.68 6.77 -8.62
CA LEU A 37 -17.76 5.94 -9.42
C LEU A 37 -18.50 4.83 -10.19
N LEU A 38 -19.49 4.19 -9.58
CA LEU A 38 -20.30 3.16 -10.23
C LEU A 38 -21.13 3.74 -11.38
N GLN A 39 -21.79 4.89 -11.17
CA GLN A 39 -22.57 5.57 -12.21
C GLN A 39 -21.70 5.97 -13.40
N ALA A 40 -20.48 6.44 -13.14
CA ALA A 40 -19.55 6.83 -14.20
C ALA A 40 -19.19 5.62 -15.10
N ILE A 41 -18.85 4.48 -14.49
CA ILE A 41 -18.48 3.26 -15.22
C ILE A 41 -19.69 2.59 -15.86
N GLU A 42 -20.87 2.61 -15.24
CA GLU A 42 -22.10 2.00 -15.74
C GLU A 42 -22.47 2.47 -17.14
N ARG A 43 -22.17 3.73 -17.48
CA ARG A 43 -22.40 4.31 -18.82
C ARG A 43 -21.69 3.53 -19.94
N VAL A 44 -20.59 2.86 -19.64
CA VAL A 44 -19.76 2.12 -20.60
C VAL A 44 -19.81 0.60 -20.32
N PHE A 45 -19.90 0.21 -19.06
CA PHE A 45 -19.93 -1.18 -18.62
C PHE A 45 -21.05 -1.43 -17.60
N PRO A 46 -22.33 -1.54 -18.06
CA PRO A 46 -23.48 -1.74 -17.17
C PRO A 46 -23.38 -2.91 -16.19
N PRO A 47 -22.71 -4.05 -16.51
CA PRO A 47 -22.55 -5.15 -15.56
C PRO A 47 -21.79 -4.79 -14.27
N ILE A 48 -21.14 -3.62 -14.18
CA ILE A 48 -20.45 -3.16 -12.97
C ILE A 48 -21.33 -3.17 -11.72
N ARG A 49 -22.65 -2.95 -11.87
CA ARG A 49 -23.62 -2.97 -10.75
C ARG A 49 -23.76 -4.32 -10.05
N ARG A 50 -23.33 -5.40 -10.70
CA ARG A 50 -23.31 -6.76 -10.12
C ARG A 50 -21.92 -7.17 -9.66
N ALA A 51 -20.91 -6.32 -9.85
CA ALA A 51 -19.55 -6.62 -9.43
C ALA A 51 -19.45 -6.52 -7.91
N ARG A 52 -18.80 -7.51 -7.29
CA ARG A 52 -18.49 -7.45 -5.86
C ARG A 52 -17.38 -6.45 -5.62
N ILE A 53 -17.65 -5.43 -4.81
CA ILE A 53 -16.64 -4.46 -4.37
C ILE A 53 -15.91 -5.04 -3.17
N MET A 54 -14.59 -5.23 -3.29
CA MET A 54 -13.78 -5.82 -2.23
C MET A 54 -13.49 -4.85 -1.08
N ARG A 55 -13.23 -3.60 -1.44
CA ARG A 55 -12.94 -2.49 -0.55
C ARG A 55 -12.85 -1.18 -1.32
N VAL A 56 -12.88 -0.09 -0.58
CA VAL A 56 -12.48 1.25 -0.98
C VAL A 56 -11.18 1.66 -0.30
N MET A 57 -10.57 2.71 -0.82
CA MET A 57 -9.47 3.41 -0.17
C MET A 57 -9.60 4.89 -0.50
N ALA A 58 -9.26 5.73 0.47
CA ALA A 58 -9.27 7.17 0.33
C ALA A 58 -7.88 7.72 0.63
N GLY A 59 -7.62 8.91 0.11
CA GLY A 59 -6.38 9.63 0.35
C GLY A 59 -6.56 11.09 -0.09
N VAL A 60 -5.97 12.00 0.67
CA VAL A 60 -6.04 13.43 0.42
C VAL A 60 -4.86 13.84 -0.45
N ARG A 61 -5.12 14.67 -1.46
CA ARG A 61 -4.07 15.24 -2.32
C ARG A 61 -3.56 16.53 -1.66
N PRO A 62 -2.25 16.65 -1.38
CA PRO A 62 -1.70 17.88 -0.80
C PRO A 62 -1.48 18.93 -1.90
N THR A 63 -2.56 19.48 -2.46
CA THR A 63 -2.50 20.47 -3.54
C THR A 63 -2.01 21.83 -3.04
N LEU A 64 -1.44 22.62 -3.95
CA LEU A 64 -1.11 24.01 -3.65
C LEU A 64 -2.41 24.81 -3.57
N TYR A 65 -2.70 25.35 -2.39
CA TYR A 65 -3.94 26.06 -2.14
C TYR A 65 -4.08 27.31 -3.02
N GLN A 66 -5.25 27.45 -3.64
CA GLN A 66 -5.67 28.66 -4.33
C GLN A 66 -7.12 28.96 -3.97
N TRP A 67 -7.43 30.24 -3.71
CA TRP A 67 -8.79 30.65 -3.36
C TRP A 67 -9.67 30.81 -4.60
N LYS A 68 -10.80 30.10 -4.64
CA LYS A 68 -11.90 30.10 -5.65
C LYS A 68 -11.89 29.06 -6.79
N PRO A 69 -10.77 28.50 -7.29
CA PRO A 69 -10.82 27.43 -8.26
C PRO A 69 -11.59 26.21 -7.72
N TYR A 70 -12.24 25.46 -8.62
CA TYR A 70 -12.72 24.12 -8.29
C TYR A 70 -11.54 23.19 -8.02
N GLU A 71 -11.79 22.11 -7.29
CA GLU A 71 -10.80 21.13 -6.84
C GLU A 71 -10.01 20.54 -8.03
N ASP A 72 -10.72 20.22 -9.11
CA ASP A 72 -10.16 19.68 -10.36
C ASP A 72 -9.19 20.67 -11.05
N ASP A 73 -9.38 21.98 -10.84
CA ASP A 73 -8.62 23.08 -11.46
C ASP A 73 -7.39 23.50 -10.63
N LEU A 74 -7.22 22.97 -9.41
CA LEU A 74 -6.06 23.28 -8.58
C LEU A 74 -4.75 22.84 -9.24
N SER A 75 -3.71 23.67 -9.08
CA SER A 75 -2.39 23.36 -9.61
C SER A 75 -1.88 22.04 -9.06
N ARG A 76 -1.43 21.18 -9.99
CA ARG A 76 -0.80 19.89 -9.67
C ARG A 76 0.72 19.96 -9.71
N GLU A 77 1.27 21.17 -9.74
CA GLU A 77 2.69 21.47 -9.60
C GLU A 77 3.14 21.33 -8.14
N TYR A 78 4.45 21.42 -7.91
CA TYR A 78 5.04 21.44 -6.59
C TYR A 78 5.83 22.74 -6.37
N GLU A 79 5.97 23.11 -5.10
CA GLU A 79 6.79 24.25 -4.68
C GLU A 79 7.71 23.85 -3.52
N ILE A 80 8.90 24.44 -3.52
CA ILE A 80 9.88 24.34 -2.43
C ILE A 80 9.97 25.70 -1.76
N TYR A 81 9.55 25.75 -0.49
CA TYR A 81 9.56 26.97 0.31
C TYR A 81 10.81 27.06 1.16
N ASP A 82 11.57 28.15 1.02
CA ASP A 82 12.63 28.52 1.95
C ASP A 82 12.09 29.49 2.99
N HIS A 83 11.98 29.02 4.24
CA HIS A 83 11.36 29.78 5.30
C HIS A 83 12.26 30.87 5.88
N LYS A 84 13.53 30.99 5.44
CA LYS A 84 14.42 32.09 5.83
C LYS A 84 13.86 33.43 5.38
N GLU A 85 13.49 33.54 4.11
CA GLU A 85 12.96 34.80 3.54
C GLU A 85 11.47 34.96 3.83
N LEU A 86 10.72 33.86 3.81
CA LEU A 86 9.27 33.90 3.99
C LEU A 86 8.86 34.17 5.45
N HIS A 87 9.54 33.53 6.42
CA HIS A 87 9.13 33.53 7.83
C HIS A 87 10.27 33.88 8.80
N GLY A 88 11.48 34.19 8.31
CA GLY A 88 12.64 34.47 9.16
C GLY A 88 13.25 33.24 9.84
N VAL A 89 12.88 32.03 9.44
CA VAL A 89 13.35 30.77 10.04
C VAL A 89 14.38 30.12 9.13
N ASP A 90 15.66 30.26 9.47
CA ASP A 90 16.73 29.62 8.69
C ASP A 90 16.80 28.11 8.96
N GLY A 91 17.22 27.36 7.95
CA GLY A 91 17.35 25.90 8.00
C GLY A 91 16.04 25.12 7.83
N LEU A 92 14.88 25.79 7.75
CA LEU A 92 13.60 25.14 7.47
C LEU A 92 13.23 25.27 5.99
N LEU A 93 13.03 24.12 5.34
CA LEU A 93 12.51 24.01 3.98
C LEU A 93 11.25 23.14 3.97
N SER A 94 10.24 23.52 3.20
CA SER A 94 9.03 22.71 2.99
C SER A 94 8.86 22.38 1.51
N ALA A 95 8.44 21.15 1.20
CA ALA A 95 7.99 20.77 -0.12
C ALA A 95 6.47 20.53 -0.08
N ALA A 96 5.71 21.21 -0.93
CA ALA A 96 4.27 21.06 -1.01
C ALA A 96 3.82 20.84 -2.46
N GLY A 97 2.63 20.26 -2.64
CA GLY A 97 2.13 19.95 -3.98
C GLY A 97 2.76 18.69 -4.57
N GLY A 98 2.72 18.65 -5.89
CA GLY A 98 3.36 17.64 -6.71
C GLY A 98 2.50 16.41 -6.97
N LYS A 99 3.04 15.59 -7.86
CA LYS A 99 2.50 14.28 -8.22
C LYS A 99 3.57 13.23 -7.94
N LEU A 100 3.12 11.99 -7.72
CA LEU A 100 4.03 10.85 -7.68
C LEU A 100 4.91 10.79 -8.94
N ALA A 101 4.40 11.13 -10.13
CA ALA A 101 5.20 11.16 -11.36
C ALA A 101 6.38 12.17 -11.34
N MET A 102 6.32 13.19 -10.48
CA MET A 102 7.31 14.27 -10.41
C MET A 102 8.21 14.15 -9.17
N TYR A 103 8.04 13.12 -8.35
CA TYR A 103 8.71 13.00 -7.05
C TYR A 103 10.23 13.13 -7.14
N ARG A 104 10.86 12.56 -8.19
CA ARG A 104 12.31 12.60 -8.40
C ARG A 104 12.81 14.03 -8.60
N LEU A 105 12.15 14.80 -9.48
CA LEU A 105 12.53 16.17 -9.78
C LEU A 105 12.25 17.11 -8.58
N MET A 106 11.11 16.91 -7.90
CA MET A 106 10.81 17.60 -6.66
C MET A 106 11.87 17.35 -5.58
N SER A 107 12.32 16.09 -5.45
CA SER A 107 13.36 15.71 -4.49
C SER A 107 14.72 16.31 -4.86
N GLU A 108 15.05 16.38 -6.14
CA GLU A 108 16.24 17.06 -6.66
C GLU A 108 16.23 18.54 -6.28
N HIS A 109 15.14 19.26 -6.58
CA HIS A 109 15.03 20.69 -6.25
C HIS A 109 15.08 20.95 -4.73
N ALA A 110 14.41 20.10 -3.93
CA ALA A 110 14.47 20.18 -2.47
C ALA A 110 15.90 19.97 -1.96
N THR A 111 16.60 18.96 -2.47
CA THR A 111 17.97 18.63 -2.07
C THR A 111 18.95 19.72 -2.53
N ASP A 112 18.77 20.30 -3.71
CA ASP A 112 19.59 21.41 -4.19
C ASP A 112 19.47 22.64 -3.29
N ALA A 113 18.25 22.93 -2.78
CA ALA A 113 18.04 23.99 -1.80
C ALA A 113 18.77 23.71 -0.48
N VAL A 114 18.76 22.46 -0.01
CA VAL A 114 19.55 22.03 1.16
C VAL A 114 21.05 22.19 0.90
N CYS A 115 21.56 21.69 -0.22
CA CYS A 115 22.97 21.75 -0.59
C CYS A 115 23.49 23.19 -0.65
N ARG A 116 22.70 24.13 -1.21
CA ARG A 116 23.04 25.57 -1.21
C ARG A 116 23.23 26.12 0.20
N LYS A 117 22.36 25.76 1.15
CA LYS A 117 22.48 26.20 2.55
C LYS A 117 23.67 25.56 3.27
N LEU A 118 23.99 24.31 2.95
CA LEU A 118 25.11 23.58 3.55
C LEU A 118 26.47 23.84 2.88
N GLY A 119 26.51 24.62 1.79
CA GLY A 119 27.73 24.87 1.01
C GLY A 119 28.25 23.63 0.26
N VAL A 120 27.38 22.66 -0.01
CA VAL A 120 27.73 21.42 -0.73
C VAL A 120 27.55 21.64 -2.23
N GLN A 121 28.60 21.36 -3.01
CA GLN A 121 28.56 21.39 -4.47
C GLN A 121 28.65 19.97 -5.03
N ALA A 122 27.50 19.39 -5.36
CA ALA A 122 27.42 18.07 -5.99
C ALA A 122 26.29 18.08 -7.03
N GLY A 123 26.52 17.45 -8.19
CA GLY A 123 25.49 17.26 -9.21
C GLY A 123 24.54 16.11 -8.87
N CYS A 124 23.25 16.29 -9.13
CA CYS A 124 22.26 15.24 -8.99
C CYS A 124 22.47 14.13 -10.02
N ARG A 125 22.37 12.87 -9.56
CA ARG A 125 22.56 11.66 -10.36
C ARG A 125 21.35 10.72 -10.35
N THR A 126 20.28 11.09 -9.65
CA THR A 126 19.12 10.19 -9.43
C THR A 126 18.35 9.86 -10.71
N HIS A 127 18.61 10.55 -11.82
CA HIS A 127 18.04 10.26 -13.14
C HIS A 127 18.72 9.10 -13.88
N ILE A 128 19.92 8.68 -13.45
CA ILE A 128 20.65 7.52 -14.00
C ILE A 128 20.84 6.39 -12.99
N GLU A 129 20.55 6.63 -11.70
CA GLU A 129 20.66 5.60 -10.67
C GLU A 129 19.36 4.80 -10.56
N PRO A 130 19.39 3.47 -10.75
CA PRO A 130 18.21 2.65 -10.57
C PRO A 130 17.78 2.64 -9.10
N LEU A 131 16.47 2.55 -8.88
CA LEU A 131 15.96 2.29 -7.54
C LEU A 131 16.33 0.86 -7.10
N PRO A 132 16.50 0.64 -5.79
CA PRO A 132 16.42 -0.65 -5.14
C PRO A 132 15.52 -1.71 -5.80
N GLY A 133 16.11 -2.76 -6.37
CA GLY A 133 15.39 -3.86 -7.04
C GLY A 133 15.17 -3.65 -8.54
N GLY A 134 15.39 -2.43 -9.06
CA GLY A 134 15.31 -2.09 -10.47
C GLY A 134 16.66 -2.07 -11.18
N GLU A 135 17.70 -2.66 -10.59
CA GLU A 135 19.05 -2.67 -11.15
C GLU A 135 19.17 -3.52 -12.42
N GLU A 136 18.30 -4.52 -12.57
CA GLU A 136 18.24 -5.41 -13.73
C GLU A 136 16.81 -5.89 -14.01
N ALA A 137 16.54 -6.25 -15.27
CA ALA A 137 15.30 -6.93 -15.64
C ALA A 137 15.32 -8.38 -15.13
N VAL A 138 14.16 -8.87 -14.68
CA VAL A 138 14.02 -10.24 -14.18
C VAL A 138 13.31 -11.09 -15.23
N ASP A 139 13.97 -12.15 -15.69
CA ASP A 139 13.34 -13.24 -16.42
C ASP A 139 12.71 -14.21 -15.41
N GLU A 140 11.39 -14.11 -15.22
CA GLU A 140 10.70 -14.84 -14.16
C GLU A 140 10.69 -16.36 -14.40
N ASP A 141 10.69 -16.81 -15.66
CA ASP A 141 10.69 -18.23 -15.99
C ASP A 141 12.09 -18.83 -15.78
N ALA A 142 13.14 -18.09 -16.14
CA ALA A 142 14.52 -18.49 -15.83
C ALA A 142 14.77 -18.56 -14.32
N VAL A 143 14.30 -17.57 -13.55
CA VAL A 143 14.40 -17.58 -12.08
C VAL A 143 13.58 -18.72 -11.48
N ALA A 144 12.37 -19.00 -11.98
CA ALA A 144 11.59 -20.14 -11.51
C ALA A 144 12.31 -21.47 -11.72
N ALA A 145 12.96 -21.66 -12.88
CA ALA A 145 13.76 -22.84 -13.17
C ALA A 145 15.01 -22.93 -12.27
N GLU A 146 15.73 -21.83 -12.06
CA GLU A 146 16.94 -21.77 -11.23
C GLU A 146 16.68 -22.17 -9.76
N TYR A 147 15.56 -21.72 -9.20
CA TYR A 147 15.21 -21.97 -7.79
C TYR A 147 14.27 -23.16 -7.58
N GLY A 148 13.78 -23.79 -8.65
CA GLY A 148 12.74 -24.83 -8.56
C GLY A 148 11.44 -24.32 -7.92
N ALA A 149 11.16 -23.02 -8.01
CA ALA A 149 10.04 -22.37 -7.35
C ALA A 149 8.81 -22.30 -8.28
N PRO A 150 7.57 -22.35 -7.74
CA PRO A 150 6.38 -22.21 -8.57
C PRO A 150 6.36 -20.86 -9.28
N GLY A 151 6.19 -20.84 -10.61
CA GLY A 151 6.28 -19.61 -11.41
C GLY A 151 5.29 -18.51 -10.99
N TYR A 152 4.13 -18.85 -10.42
CA TYR A 152 3.19 -17.84 -9.89
C TYR A 152 3.71 -17.13 -8.64
N VAL A 153 4.59 -17.75 -7.85
CA VAL A 153 5.26 -17.12 -6.70
C VAL A 153 6.37 -16.22 -7.23
N VAL A 154 7.19 -16.70 -8.17
CA VAL A 154 8.30 -15.93 -8.73
C VAL A 154 7.80 -14.67 -9.43
N ARG A 155 6.73 -14.75 -10.24
CA ARG A 155 6.11 -13.56 -10.85
C ARG A 155 5.66 -12.52 -9.82
N ARG A 156 5.10 -12.96 -8.68
CA ARG A 156 4.67 -12.06 -7.60
C ARG A 156 5.86 -11.42 -6.88
N LEU A 157 6.90 -12.20 -6.61
CA LEU A 157 8.13 -11.70 -6.00
C LEU A 157 8.84 -10.72 -6.93
N ALA A 158 8.98 -11.05 -8.22
CA ALA A 158 9.60 -10.17 -9.21
C ALA A 158 8.80 -8.86 -9.37
N TYR A 159 7.47 -8.92 -9.41
CA TYR A 159 6.63 -7.72 -9.49
C TYR A 159 6.84 -6.76 -8.30
N ARG A 160 7.05 -7.28 -7.09
CA ARG A 160 7.19 -6.46 -5.87
C ARG A 160 8.62 -6.05 -5.55
N HIS A 161 9.56 -6.96 -5.76
CA HIS A 161 10.96 -6.84 -5.31
C HIS A 161 11.94 -6.65 -6.46
N GLY A 162 11.49 -6.77 -7.72
CA GLY A 162 12.36 -6.76 -8.89
C GLY A 162 13.48 -7.79 -8.74
N ALA A 163 14.71 -7.40 -9.05
CA ALA A 163 15.92 -8.23 -8.95
C ALA A 163 16.16 -8.82 -7.54
N ARG A 164 15.61 -8.19 -6.49
CA ARG A 164 15.73 -8.66 -5.11
C ARG A 164 14.85 -9.88 -4.81
N CYS A 165 13.99 -10.30 -5.74
CA CYS A 165 13.24 -11.55 -5.62
C CYS A 165 14.16 -12.75 -5.33
N ARG A 166 15.37 -12.77 -5.91
CA ARG A 166 16.37 -13.81 -5.67
C ARG A 166 16.80 -13.90 -4.21
N ARG A 167 16.91 -12.76 -3.50
CA ARG A 167 17.23 -12.75 -2.06
C ARG A 167 16.17 -13.44 -1.22
N VAL A 168 14.89 -13.27 -1.58
CA VAL A 168 13.78 -13.97 -0.92
C VAL A 168 13.83 -15.46 -1.25
N LEU A 169 14.13 -15.82 -2.49
CA LEU A 169 14.24 -17.21 -2.92
C LEU A 169 15.47 -17.93 -2.31
N ASP A 170 16.57 -17.21 -2.08
CA ASP A 170 17.74 -17.72 -1.36
C ASP A 170 17.38 -18.09 0.08
N MET A 171 16.56 -17.29 0.77
CA MET A 171 16.05 -17.64 2.10
C MET A 171 15.23 -18.95 2.08
N ILE A 172 14.47 -19.21 1.01
CA ILE A 172 13.72 -20.47 0.83
C ILE A 172 14.67 -21.62 0.51
N ARG A 173 15.71 -21.39 -0.29
CA ARG A 173 16.74 -22.39 -0.61
C ARG A 173 17.49 -22.84 0.65
N GLU A 174 17.82 -21.90 1.52
CA GLU A 174 18.48 -22.16 2.81
C GLU A 174 17.55 -22.85 3.81
N ASN A 175 16.27 -22.46 3.85
CA ASN A 175 15.26 -23.09 4.69
C ASN A 175 13.95 -23.30 3.91
N PRO A 176 13.74 -24.51 3.34
CA PRO A 176 12.56 -24.83 2.54
C PRO A 176 11.22 -24.59 3.24
N ALA A 177 11.15 -24.64 4.57
CA ALA A 177 9.93 -24.36 5.31
C ALA A 177 9.41 -22.93 5.10
N LEU A 178 10.31 -21.97 4.85
CA LEU A 178 9.97 -20.56 4.58
C LEU A 178 9.26 -20.37 3.22
N GLY A 179 9.24 -21.40 2.36
CA GLY A 179 8.46 -21.43 1.13
C GLY A 179 6.94 -21.57 1.35
N THR A 180 6.50 -21.77 2.60
CA THR A 180 5.07 -21.89 2.94
C THR A 180 4.31 -20.60 2.59
N LEU A 181 3.17 -20.76 1.90
CA LEU A 181 2.28 -19.63 1.58
C LEU A 181 1.47 -19.20 2.80
N VAL A 182 1.74 -17.97 3.26
CA VAL A 182 0.99 -17.29 4.31
C VAL A 182 -0.24 -16.62 3.71
N CYS A 183 -0.09 -15.84 2.64
CA CYS A 183 -1.23 -15.23 1.93
C CYS A 183 -1.47 -15.92 0.59
N ARG A 184 -2.40 -16.87 0.56
CA ARG A 184 -2.75 -17.61 -0.67
C ARG A 184 -3.44 -16.75 -1.74
N CYS A 185 -4.10 -15.66 -1.33
CA CYS A 185 -4.77 -14.75 -2.27
C CYS A 185 -3.79 -13.85 -3.04
N GLU A 186 -2.60 -13.61 -2.49
CA GLU A 186 -1.58 -12.72 -3.04
C GLU A 186 -0.23 -13.45 -3.20
N PRO A 187 -0.25 -14.78 -3.38
CA PRO A 187 0.86 -15.71 -3.18
C PRO A 187 2.08 -15.23 -2.37
N VAL A 188 1.88 -14.84 -1.10
CA VAL A 188 2.96 -14.38 -0.21
C VAL A 188 3.51 -15.54 0.60
N THR A 189 4.83 -15.75 0.54
CA THR A 189 5.53 -16.77 1.34
C THR A 189 5.94 -16.23 2.71
N GLU A 190 6.23 -17.12 3.66
CA GLU A 190 6.82 -16.72 4.93
C GLU A 190 8.19 -16.04 4.73
N ALA A 191 9.01 -16.52 3.79
CA ALA A 191 10.28 -15.89 3.44
C ALA A 191 10.09 -14.42 3.04
N GLU A 192 9.06 -14.11 2.23
CA GLU A 192 8.78 -12.73 1.81
C GLU A 192 8.40 -11.83 2.99
N ILE A 193 7.59 -12.34 3.93
CA ILE A 193 7.23 -11.61 5.15
C ILE A 193 8.49 -11.31 5.98
N ARG A 194 9.32 -12.32 6.24
CA ARG A 194 10.55 -12.14 7.02
C ARG A 194 11.54 -11.22 6.32
N TYR A 195 11.64 -11.30 4.99
CA TYR A 195 12.45 -10.38 4.20
C TYR A 195 11.99 -8.92 4.37
N ALA A 196 10.68 -8.66 4.27
CA ALA A 196 10.12 -7.32 4.46
C ALA A 196 10.40 -6.76 5.88
N ILE A 197 10.40 -7.61 6.90
CA ILE A 197 10.71 -7.23 8.28
C ILE A 197 12.20 -6.89 8.44
N ARG A 198 13.08 -7.77 7.94
CA ARG A 198 14.54 -7.66 8.09
C ARG A 198 15.14 -6.53 7.25
N HIS A 199 14.63 -6.32 6.04
CA HIS A 199 15.29 -5.50 5.03
C HIS A 199 14.47 -4.28 4.57
N GLU A 200 13.16 -4.24 4.85
CA GLU A 200 12.26 -3.18 4.35
C GLU A 200 11.52 -2.43 5.46
N MET A 201 11.97 -2.61 6.70
CA MET A 201 11.47 -1.95 7.90
C MET A 201 9.98 -2.21 8.17
N ALA A 202 9.43 -3.35 7.77
CA ALA A 202 8.06 -3.68 8.14
C ALA A 202 7.97 -3.92 9.65
N ARG A 203 7.18 -3.10 10.36
CA ARG A 203 6.99 -3.20 11.82
C ARG A 203 5.54 -3.48 12.21
N THR A 204 4.61 -3.28 11.29
CA THR A 204 3.18 -3.55 11.46
C THR A 204 2.66 -4.47 10.36
N LEU A 205 1.49 -5.07 10.58
CA LEU A 205 0.79 -5.83 9.53
C LEU A 205 0.40 -4.97 8.34
N ASP A 206 0.16 -3.68 8.57
CA ASP A 206 -0.15 -2.74 7.49
C ASP A 206 1.11 -2.41 6.67
N ASP A 207 2.30 -2.38 7.30
CA ASP A 207 3.57 -2.32 6.55
C ASP A 207 3.78 -3.57 5.71
N LEU A 208 3.53 -4.77 6.28
CA LEU A 208 3.57 -6.01 5.52
C LEU A 208 2.58 -5.97 4.34
N ARG A 209 1.38 -5.40 4.53
CA ARG A 209 0.43 -5.19 3.43
C ARG A 209 0.99 -4.24 2.37
N ARG A 210 1.64 -3.13 2.74
CA ARG A 210 2.26 -2.20 1.79
C ARG A 210 3.41 -2.83 1.01
N ARG A 211 4.24 -3.66 1.66
CA ARG A 211 5.40 -4.33 1.06
C ARG A 211 5.04 -5.55 0.22
N THR A 212 4.19 -6.43 0.76
CA THR A 212 3.94 -7.78 0.23
C THR A 212 2.51 -7.98 -0.27
N ARG A 213 1.60 -7.01 -0.07
CA ARG A 213 0.15 -7.17 -0.27
C ARG A 213 -0.52 -8.23 0.61
N THR A 214 0.14 -8.78 1.63
CA THR A 214 -0.52 -9.64 2.62
C THR A 214 -1.80 -8.99 3.15
N GLY A 215 -2.92 -9.71 3.08
CA GLY A 215 -4.24 -9.19 3.48
C GLY A 215 -4.92 -8.22 2.50
N SER A 216 -4.40 -8.06 1.28
CA SER A 216 -5.01 -7.23 0.22
C SER A 216 -5.96 -7.99 -0.72
N GLY A 217 -5.86 -9.32 -0.76
CA GLY A 217 -6.66 -10.16 -1.65
C GLY A 217 -8.14 -10.27 -1.23
N PRO A 218 -8.97 -11.06 -1.92
CA PRO A 218 -10.43 -11.12 -1.74
C PRO A 218 -10.94 -11.33 -0.31
N CYS A 219 -10.17 -12.02 0.54
CA CYS A 219 -10.50 -12.26 1.95
C CYS A 219 -10.14 -11.10 2.89
N GLN A 220 -9.47 -10.05 2.39
CA GLN A 220 -9.09 -8.85 3.15
C GLN A 220 -8.36 -9.13 4.48
N GLY A 221 -7.59 -10.21 4.55
CA GLY A 221 -6.84 -10.60 5.75
C GLY A 221 -7.43 -11.78 6.51
N ALA A 222 -8.64 -12.23 6.19
CA ALA A 222 -9.34 -13.23 7.01
C ALA A 222 -8.57 -14.53 7.28
N ARG A 223 -7.67 -14.92 6.38
CA ARG A 223 -6.93 -16.19 6.47
C ARG A 223 -5.47 -16.03 6.88
N CYS A 224 -4.82 -14.94 6.45
CA CYS A 224 -3.38 -14.76 6.63
C CYS A 224 -3.02 -13.88 7.83
N ASN A 225 -3.98 -13.14 8.40
CA ASN A 225 -3.76 -12.16 9.45
C ASN A 225 -3.01 -12.73 10.67
N PHE A 226 -3.54 -13.81 11.27
CA PHE A 226 -2.94 -14.44 12.45
C PHE A 226 -1.54 -15.00 12.18
N GLN A 227 -1.34 -15.65 11.04
CA GLN A 227 -0.04 -16.21 10.67
C GLN A 227 1.00 -15.09 10.44
N ALA A 228 0.62 -14.04 9.70
CA ALA A 228 1.48 -12.89 9.48
C ALA A 228 1.82 -12.18 10.80
N ALA A 229 0.86 -12.09 11.73
CA ALA A 229 1.08 -11.49 13.05
C ALA A 229 2.05 -12.31 13.90
N ALA A 230 1.92 -13.64 13.87
CA ALA A 230 2.82 -14.54 14.58
C ALA A 230 4.25 -14.45 14.03
N ILE A 231 4.43 -14.46 12.71
CA ILE A 231 5.75 -14.31 12.07
C ILE A 231 6.36 -12.94 12.40
N LEU A 232 5.55 -11.88 12.36
CA LEU A 232 6.00 -10.53 12.69
C LEU A 232 6.43 -10.40 14.14
N ALA A 233 5.67 -11.00 15.08
CA ALA A 233 6.03 -11.00 16.48
C ALA A 233 7.29 -11.82 16.77
N ASP A 234 7.40 -13.01 16.17
CA ASP A 234 8.58 -13.87 16.25
C ASP A 234 9.84 -13.14 15.76
N GLU A 235 9.78 -12.56 14.57
CA GLU A 235 10.93 -11.87 13.95
C GLU A 235 11.34 -10.59 14.72
N LEU A 236 10.40 -9.94 15.40
CA LEU A 236 10.64 -8.74 16.20
C LEU A 236 10.87 -9.02 17.68
N ASN A 237 10.88 -10.29 18.11
CA ASN A 237 10.95 -10.69 19.52
C ASN A 237 9.87 -10.01 20.39
N LEU A 238 8.66 -9.90 19.86
CA LEU A 238 7.51 -9.34 20.55
C LEU A 238 6.74 -10.42 21.32
N PRO A 239 6.13 -10.07 22.45
CA PRO A 239 5.35 -11.04 23.23
C PRO A 239 4.07 -11.45 22.45
N PRO A 240 3.55 -12.68 22.65
CA PRO A 240 2.40 -13.20 21.90
C PRO A 240 1.14 -12.30 21.95
N GLU A 241 0.93 -11.60 23.06
CA GLU A 241 -0.18 -10.65 23.24
C GLU A 241 -0.10 -9.51 22.22
N ARG A 242 1.12 -9.09 21.84
CA ARG A 242 1.30 -8.06 20.82
C ARG A 242 0.90 -8.56 19.43
N ALA A 243 1.14 -9.84 19.11
CA ALA A 243 0.69 -10.43 17.85
C ALA A 243 -0.85 -10.36 17.71
N LEU A 244 -1.56 -10.70 18.79
CA LEU A 244 -3.03 -10.63 18.82
C LEU A 244 -3.51 -9.18 18.67
N ALA A 245 -2.90 -8.22 19.38
CA ALA A 245 -3.25 -6.80 19.27
C ALA A 245 -3.04 -6.26 17.85
N MET A 246 -1.90 -6.57 17.22
CA MET A 246 -1.60 -6.12 15.85
C MET A 246 -2.58 -6.71 14.83
N SER A 247 -2.98 -7.96 15.04
CA SER A 247 -4.00 -8.62 14.21
C SER A 247 -5.36 -7.94 14.34
N ALA A 248 -5.77 -7.49 15.54
CA ALA A 248 -6.98 -6.68 15.73
C ALA A 248 -6.88 -5.30 15.05
N GLU A 249 -5.77 -4.58 15.30
CA GLU A 249 -5.49 -3.27 14.70
C GLU A 249 -5.57 -3.33 13.17
N PHE A 250 -4.98 -4.37 12.57
CA PHE A 250 -5.02 -4.58 11.13
C PHE A 250 -6.46 -4.73 10.62
N LEU A 251 -7.28 -5.56 11.26
CA LEU A 251 -8.68 -5.78 10.87
C LEU A 251 -9.52 -4.50 10.97
N GLN A 252 -9.31 -3.70 12.01
CA GLN A 252 -9.95 -2.38 12.13
C GLN A 252 -9.55 -1.45 10.97
N GLN A 253 -8.28 -1.43 10.57
CA GLN A 253 -7.87 -0.67 9.39
C GLN A 253 -8.48 -1.23 8.10
N ARG A 254 -8.70 -2.54 8.00
CA ARG A 254 -9.41 -3.13 6.84
C ARG A 254 -10.90 -2.77 6.85
N TRP A 255 -11.52 -2.65 8.03
CA TRP A 255 -12.93 -2.29 8.18
C TRP A 255 -13.26 -0.95 7.53
N LYS A 256 -12.40 0.07 7.71
CA LYS A 256 -12.58 1.39 7.08
C LYS A 256 -12.78 1.32 5.56
N GLY A 257 -12.11 0.37 4.90
CA GLY A 257 -12.24 0.14 3.47
C GLY A 257 -13.41 -0.76 3.08
N LYS A 258 -13.96 -1.56 3.99
CA LYS A 258 -15.07 -2.47 3.69
C LYS A 258 -16.43 -1.84 3.99
N ALA A 259 -16.55 -1.15 5.12
CA ALA A 259 -17.82 -0.62 5.62
C ALA A 259 -18.61 0.22 4.60
N PRO A 260 -18.00 1.12 3.80
CA PRO A 260 -18.73 1.95 2.84
C PRO A 260 -19.29 1.17 1.63
N VAL A 261 -18.96 -0.11 1.48
CA VAL A 261 -19.34 -0.92 0.32
C VAL A 261 -20.01 -2.24 0.70
N LEU A 262 -20.35 -2.44 1.97
CA LEU A 262 -21.02 -3.64 2.43
C LEU A 262 -22.47 -3.67 1.92
N ASN A 263 -22.71 -4.59 0.99
CA ASN A 263 -24.04 -4.93 0.49
C ASN A 263 -24.11 -6.42 0.09
N GLY A 264 -25.33 -6.99 0.11
CA GLY A 264 -25.60 -8.35 -0.39
C GLY A 264 -24.54 -9.39 0.00
N ASP A 265 -23.89 -10.00 -0.99
CA ASP A 265 -22.88 -11.04 -0.80
C ASP A 265 -21.65 -10.59 0.01
N SER A 266 -21.26 -9.32 -0.08
CA SER A 266 -20.11 -8.80 0.68
C SER A 266 -20.42 -8.70 2.18
N LEU A 267 -21.68 -8.45 2.55
CA LEU A 267 -22.13 -8.48 3.94
C LEU A 267 -22.10 -9.92 4.49
N ALA A 268 -22.64 -10.90 3.74
CA ALA A 268 -22.60 -12.29 4.14
C ALA A 268 -21.15 -12.83 4.29
N GLN A 269 -20.25 -12.42 3.39
CA GLN A 269 -18.83 -12.73 3.51
C GLN A 269 -18.22 -12.10 4.77
N GLU A 270 -18.61 -10.87 5.10
CA GLU A 270 -18.07 -10.18 6.26
C GLU A 270 -18.56 -10.77 7.58
N GLU A 271 -19.82 -11.19 7.68
CA GLU A 271 -20.32 -11.98 8.82
C GLU A 271 -19.50 -13.25 9.03
N LEU A 272 -19.16 -13.97 7.95
CA LEU A 272 -18.29 -15.13 8.03
C LEU A 272 -16.87 -14.76 8.48
N ASN A 273 -16.31 -13.65 7.99
CA ASN A 273 -15.00 -13.18 8.43
C ASN A 273 -15.01 -12.86 9.93
N GLN A 274 -16.02 -12.12 10.41
CA GLN A 274 -16.17 -11.78 11.83
C GLN A 274 -16.32 -13.03 12.69
N ALA A 275 -17.11 -14.02 12.26
CA ALA A 275 -17.21 -15.31 12.94
C ALA A 275 -15.84 -15.99 13.04
N ILE A 276 -15.03 -15.99 11.97
CA ILE A 276 -13.67 -16.54 12.01
C ILE A 276 -12.80 -15.79 13.03
N TYR A 277 -12.85 -14.46 13.06
CA TYR A 277 -12.06 -13.66 14.01
C TYR A 277 -12.47 -13.90 15.46
N ASN A 278 -13.77 -13.94 15.73
CA ASN A 278 -14.29 -14.09 17.08
C ASN A 278 -14.05 -15.52 17.60
N LEU A 279 -14.23 -16.53 16.75
CA LEU A 279 -14.05 -17.94 17.15
C LEU A 279 -12.58 -18.35 17.22
N ALA A 280 -11.72 -17.90 16.31
CA ALA A 280 -10.32 -18.30 16.26
C ALA A 280 -9.40 -17.38 17.07
N GLY A 281 -9.71 -16.08 17.14
CA GLY A 281 -8.86 -15.07 17.79
C GLY A 281 -9.30 -14.69 19.20
N ASN A 282 -10.50 -15.13 19.64
CA ASN A 282 -11.14 -14.68 20.87
C ASN A 282 -11.07 -13.15 21.01
N TYR A 283 -11.50 -12.44 19.96
CA TYR A 283 -11.61 -10.98 19.96
C TYR A 283 -13.01 -10.58 20.42
N PRO A 284 -13.25 -10.25 21.70
CA PRO A 284 -14.59 -9.87 22.14
C PRO A 284 -14.96 -8.45 21.69
N GLU A 285 -13.96 -7.65 21.26
CA GLU A 285 -14.10 -6.20 20.99
C GLU A 285 -13.66 -5.79 19.56
N VAL A 286 -13.43 -6.73 18.64
CA VAL A 286 -13.08 -6.40 17.23
C VAL A 286 -14.32 -6.40 16.31
N ALA A 287 -15.52 -6.48 16.90
CA ALA A 287 -16.75 -6.09 16.23
C ALA A 287 -16.78 -4.55 16.03
N PRO A 288 -17.42 -4.04 14.97
CA PRO A 288 -17.52 -2.60 14.72
C PRO A 288 -18.14 -1.81 15.87
#